data_AF-A0A4U5TVJ9-F1
#
_entry.id   AF-A0A4U5TVJ9-F1
#
_cell.length_a   1.000
_cell.length_b   1.000
_cell.length_c   1.000
_cell.angle_alpha   90.00
_cell.angle_beta   90.00
_cell.angle_gamma   90.00
#
_symmetry.space_group_name_H-M   'P 1'
#
loop_
_entity.id
_entity.type
_entity.pdbx_description
1 polymer ?
#
loop_
_entity_poly.entity_id
_entity_poly.type
_entity_poly.pdbx_seq_one_letter_code
_entity_poly.pdbx_strand_id
1 'polypeptide(L)'
;MSRWRRSVDELAARRRQQGECERAQEALSRVTSCFQQLAASLGSSADGSFLRDEMDETRALAQRICSGLSQRLVHLLSDCDSAPSGVEDRQVSERLWVVFLSALENFLSDLRKASDLIGRFPLAQRYDRRSLVNTGKLSEGSVIG
;
A
#
# COMPACT_ATOMS: atom_id res chain seq x y z
N MET A 1 15.59 -28.62 32.00
CA MET A 1 15.73 -28.15 30.60
C MET A 1 16.95 -27.22 30.50
N SER A 2 17.87 -27.48 29.58
CA SER A 2 19.14 -26.76 29.45
C SER A 2 18.95 -25.32 28.93
N ARG A 3 19.67 -24.36 29.52
CA ARG A 3 19.72 -22.93 29.11
C ARG A 3 19.95 -22.75 27.60
N TRP A 4 20.73 -23.64 27.01
CA TRP A 4 21.04 -23.69 25.58
C TRP A 4 19.82 -23.92 24.67
N ARG A 5 18.89 -24.80 25.05
CA ARG A 5 17.69 -25.05 24.24
C ARG A 5 16.80 -23.81 24.15
N ARG A 6 16.58 -23.13 25.29
CA ARG A 6 15.81 -21.88 25.34
C ARG A 6 16.39 -20.79 24.42
N SER A 7 17.70 -20.59 24.45
CA SER A 7 18.36 -19.58 23.59
C SER A 7 18.25 -19.91 22.10
N VAL A 8 18.34 -21.19 21.71
CA VAL A 8 18.15 -21.62 20.32
C VAL A 8 16.70 -21.45 19.87
N ASP A 9 15.74 -21.79 20.74
CA ASP A 9 14.32 -21.63 20.47
C ASP A 9 13.93 -20.15 20.30
N GLU A 10 14.51 -19.26 21.11
CA GLU A 10 14.33 -17.79 21.02
C GLU A 10 14.89 -17.22 19.71
N LEU A 11 16.08 -17.65 19.29
CA LEU A 11 16.67 -17.24 18.00
C LEU A 11 15.81 -17.73 16.82
N ALA A 12 15.34 -18.98 16.86
CA ALA A 12 14.45 -19.52 15.84
C ALA A 12 13.11 -18.76 15.78
N ALA A 13 12.56 -18.37 16.94
CA ALA A 13 11.34 -17.56 17.01
C ALA A 13 11.55 -16.16 16.41
N ARG A 14 12.68 -15.50 16.67
CA ARG A 14 13.02 -14.20 16.08
C ARG A 14 13.11 -14.26 14.56
N ARG A 15 13.82 -15.25 14.01
CA ARG A 15 13.95 -15.43 12.56
C ARG A 15 12.60 -15.67 11.89
N ARG A 16 11.68 -16.39 12.55
CA ARG A 16 10.31 -16.54 12.05
C ARG A 16 9.56 -15.21 12.04
N GLN A 17 9.66 -14.42 13.10
CA GLN A 17 9.04 -13.09 13.16
C GLN A 17 9.61 -12.15 12.08
N GLN A 18 10.91 -12.23 11.79
CA GLN A 18 11.53 -11.48 10.70
C GLN A 18 10.99 -11.91 9.34
N GLY A 19 10.87 -13.21 9.07
CA GLY A 19 10.25 -13.72 7.84
C GLY A 19 8.78 -13.28 7.70
N GLU A 20 8.04 -13.19 8.80
CA GLU A 20 6.69 -12.60 8.78
C GLU A 20 6.71 -11.11 8.44
N CYS A 21 7.68 -10.36 8.95
CA CYS A 21 7.87 -8.94 8.62
C CYS A 21 8.26 -8.74 7.15
N GLU A 22 9.15 -9.56 6.60
CA GLU A 22 9.52 -9.55 5.18
C GLU A 22 8.31 -9.79 4.28
N ARG A 23 7.48 -10.79 4.61
CA ARG A 23 6.25 -11.06 3.87
C ARG A 23 5.25 -9.92 3.94
N ALA A 24 5.10 -9.31 5.13
CA ALA A 24 4.24 -8.14 5.29
C ALA A 24 4.76 -6.93 4.49
N GLN A 25 6.08 -6.75 4.41
CA GLN A 25 6.72 -5.70 3.61
C GLN A 25 6.52 -5.92 2.11
N GLU A 26 6.57 -7.17 1.63
CA GLU A 26 6.25 -7.51 0.25
C GLU A 26 4.77 -7.22 -0.06
N ALA A 27 3.87 -7.62 0.85
CA ALA A 27 2.45 -7.33 0.73
C ALA A 27 2.18 -5.81 0.70
N LEU A 28 2.86 -5.04 1.57
CA LEU A 28 2.80 -3.58 1.56
C LEU A 28 3.23 -3.02 0.20
N SER A 29 4.38 -3.46 -0.31
CA SER A 29 4.90 -3.02 -1.61
C SER A 29 3.91 -3.24 -2.76
N ARG A 30 3.22 -4.40 -2.76
CA ARG A 30 2.19 -4.72 -3.77
C ARG A 30 0.98 -3.80 -3.64
N VAL A 31 0.48 -3.59 -2.42
CA VAL A 31 -0.68 -2.74 -2.17
C VAL A 31 -0.39 -1.27 -2.49
N THR A 32 0.79 -0.76 -2.14
CA THR A 32 1.18 0.63 -2.48
C THR A 32 1.34 0.81 -3.98
N SER A 33 1.87 -0.19 -4.68
CA SER A 33 1.96 -0.17 -6.15
C SER A 33 0.58 -0.18 -6.81
N CYS A 34 -0.34 -0.99 -6.30
CA CYS A 34 -1.73 -1.01 -6.74
C CYS A 34 -2.39 0.37 -6.52
N PHE A 35 -2.20 0.97 -5.34
CA PHE A 35 -2.71 2.31 -5.07
C PHE A 35 -2.16 3.36 -6.05
N GLN A 36 -0.87 3.30 -6.38
CA GLN A 36 -0.27 4.20 -7.38
C GLN A 36 -0.91 4.05 -8.76
N GLN A 37 -1.21 2.83 -9.19
CA GLN A 37 -1.88 2.57 -10.47
C GLN A 37 -3.31 3.13 -10.51
N LEU A 38 -4.05 2.94 -9.41
CA LEU A 38 -5.39 3.52 -9.28
C LEU A 38 -5.31 5.06 -9.26
N ALA A 39 -4.38 5.63 -8.49
CA ALA A 39 -4.17 7.07 -8.40
C ALA A 39 -3.77 7.69 -9.75
N ALA A 40 -3.00 6.98 -10.58
CA ALA A 40 -2.64 7.43 -11.92
C ALA A 40 -3.85 7.54 -12.87
N SER A 41 -4.96 6.87 -12.55
CA SER A 41 -6.20 6.92 -13.35
C SER A 41 -7.14 8.06 -12.93
N LEU A 42 -6.85 8.77 -11.83
CA LEU A 42 -7.65 9.92 -11.39
C LEU A 42 -7.63 11.05 -12.44
N GLY A 43 -8.78 11.66 -12.67
CA GLY A 43 -8.97 12.70 -13.70
C GLY A 43 -8.98 12.19 -15.15
N SER A 44 -8.77 10.89 -15.38
CA SER A 44 -8.89 10.28 -16.71
C SER A 44 -10.34 9.89 -17.02
N SER A 45 -10.60 9.38 -18.23
CA SER A 45 -11.91 8.81 -18.59
C SER A 45 -12.27 7.54 -17.81
N ALA A 46 -11.31 6.92 -17.11
CA ALA A 46 -11.53 5.80 -16.21
C ALA A 46 -11.82 6.23 -14.76
N ASP A 47 -11.71 7.52 -14.42
CA ASP A 47 -12.04 8.02 -13.08
C ASP A 47 -13.55 7.99 -12.85
N GLY A 48 -13.96 7.35 -11.76
CA GLY A 48 -15.36 7.12 -11.44
C GLY A 48 -15.49 6.62 -10.01
N SER A 49 -16.74 6.52 -9.52
CA SER A 49 -16.97 6.15 -8.12
C SER A 49 -16.39 4.78 -7.78
N PHE A 50 -16.54 3.81 -8.69
CA PHE A 50 -15.98 2.47 -8.51
C PHE A 50 -14.45 2.50 -8.30
N LEU A 51 -13.72 3.27 -9.12
CA LEU A 51 -12.27 3.41 -8.98
C LEU A 51 -11.90 4.06 -7.63
N ARG A 52 -12.67 5.07 -7.18
CA ARG A 52 -12.41 5.74 -5.90
C ARG A 52 -12.75 4.87 -4.69
N ASP A 53 -13.80 4.06 -4.79
CA ASP A 53 -14.16 3.08 -3.78
C ASP A 53 -13.02 2.03 -3.65
N GLU A 54 -12.53 1.50 -4.77
CA GLU A 54 -11.39 0.56 -4.79
C GLU A 54 -10.10 1.21 -4.23
N MET A 55 -9.86 2.49 -4.52
CA MET A 55 -8.75 3.24 -3.93
C MET A 55 -8.86 3.36 -2.41
N ASP A 56 -10.05 3.60 -1.89
CA ASP A 56 -10.32 3.71 -0.46
C ASP A 56 -10.14 2.34 0.23
N GLU A 57 -10.59 1.26 -0.39
CA GLU A 57 -10.34 -0.11 0.09
C GLU A 57 -8.84 -0.45 0.10
N THR A 58 -8.13 -0.13 -0.99
CA THR A 58 -6.68 -0.32 -1.11
C THR A 58 -5.94 0.47 -0.03
N ARG A 59 -6.37 1.72 0.24
CA ARG A 59 -5.83 2.55 1.32
C ARG A 59 -6.03 1.90 2.69
N ALA A 60 -7.24 1.42 2.98
CA ALA A 60 -7.54 0.77 4.24
C ALA A 60 -6.70 -0.51 4.45
N LEU A 61 -6.50 -1.30 3.40
CA LEU A 61 -5.64 -2.47 3.44
C LEU A 61 -4.18 -2.09 3.74
N ALA A 62 -3.63 -1.07 3.05
CA ALA A 62 -2.27 -0.59 3.30
C ALA A 62 -2.09 -0.14 4.76
N GLN A 63 -3.04 0.63 5.30
CA GLN A 63 -3.01 1.09 6.70
C GLN A 63 -3.00 -0.06 7.70
N ARG A 64 -3.78 -1.12 7.46
CA ARG A 64 -3.78 -2.32 8.31
C ARG A 64 -2.43 -3.03 8.28
N ILE A 65 -1.82 -3.19 7.10
CA ILE A 65 -0.51 -3.80 6.95
C ILE A 65 0.55 -2.95 7.68
N CYS A 66 0.57 -1.63 7.46
CA CYS A 66 1.50 -0.72 8.14
C CYS A 66 1.38 -0.77 9.67
N SER A 67 0.15 -0.82 10.18
CA SER A 67 -0.10 -0.89 11.63
C SER A 67 0.41 -2.20 12.22
N GLY A 68 0.14 -3.33 11.57
CA GLY A 68 0.62 -4.63 12.04
C GLY A 68 2.14 -4.78 11.91
N LEU A 69 2.72 -4.30 10.82
CA LEU A 69 4.16 -4.37 10.59
C LEU A 69 4.95 -3.47 11.54
N SER A 70 4.48 -2.23 11.75
CA SER A 70 5.13 -1.30 12.69
C SER A 70 5.15 -1.85 14.11
N GLN A 71 4.04 -2.40 14.61
CA GLN A 71 3.97 -3.03 15.93
C GLN A 71 4.99 -4.17 16.08
N ARG A 72 5.09 -5.05 15.07
CA ARG A 72 6.02 -6.19 15.08
C ARG A 72 7.48 -5.75 15.02
N LEU A 73 7.81 -4.80 14.15
CA LEU A 73 9.18 -4.29 14.02
C LEU A 73 9.60 -3.53 15.29
N VAL A 74 8.71 -2.72 15.88
CA VAL A 74 8.99 -2.05 17.16
C VAL A 74 9.26 -3.08 18.26
N HIS A 75 8.46 -4.16 18.35
CA HIS A 75 8.70 -5.23 19.32
C HIS A 75 10.07 -5.90 19.10
N LEU A 76 10.39 -6.29 17.87
CA LEU A 76 11.67 -6.93 17.52
C LEU A 76 12.88 -6.05 17.82
N LEU A 77 12.76 -4.75 17.58
CA LEU A 77 13.82 -3.77 17.84
C LEU A 77 13.92 -3.39 19.32
N SER A 78 12.83 -3.50 20.09
CA SER A 78 12.81 -3.18 21.52
C SER A 78 13.35 -4.30 22.39
N ASP A 79 13.20 -5.56 21.97
CA ASP A 79 13.68 -6.75 22.68
C ASP A 79 15.22 -6.89 22.61
N CYS A 80 15.97 -5.87 22.97
CA CYS A 80 17.43 -5.88 22.91
C CYS A 80 18.04 -6.68 24.07
N ASP A 81 18.13 -8.00 23.92
CA ASP A 81 19.08 -8.77 24.73
C ASP A 81 20.49 -8.58 24.17
N SER A 82 21.39 -8.14 25.05
CA SER A 82 22.77 -7.68 24.77
C SER A 82 23.73 -8.81 24.34
N ALA A 83 23.21 -9.94 23.86
CA ALA A 83 24.00 -11.11 23.53
C ALA A 83 24.68 -10.95 22.16
N PRO A 84 26.00 -11.23 22.05
CA PRO A 84 26.77 -11.03 20.83
C PRO A 84 26.32 -11.89 19.64
N SER A 85 25.52 -12.94 19.87
CA SER A 85 24.95 -13.79 18.81
C SER A 85 23.73 -13.19 18.09
N GLY A 86 23.19 -12.05 18.56
CA GLY A 86 21.97 -11.43 18.01
C GLY A 86 22.22 -10.23 17.08
N VAL A 87 23.48 -9.88 16.80
CA VAL A 87 23.83 -8.67 16.04
C VAL A 87 23.36 -8.74 14.59
N GLU A 88 23.50 -9.90 13.94
CA GLU A 88 23.08 -10.08 12.55
C GLU A 88 21.54 -10.04 12.42
N ASP A 89 20.83 -10.76 13.29
CA ASP A 89 19.36 -10.72 13.34
C ASP A 89 18.89 -9.28 13.60
N ARG A 90 19.52 -8.53 14.50
CA ARG A 90 19.18 -7.12 14.74
C ARG A 90 19.34 -6.26 13.48
N GLN A 91 20.45 -6.40 12.76
CA GLN A 91 20.68 -5.64 11.53
C GLN A 91 19.61 -5.92 10.47
N VAL A 92 19.11 -7.16 10.39
CA VAL A 92 18.00 -7.50 9.48
C VAL A 92 16.74 -6.74 9.88
N SER A 93 16.38 -6.72 11.17
CA SER A 93 15.23 -5.96 11.66
C SER A 93 15.37 -4.45 11.45
N GLU A 94 16.57 -3.88 11.65
CA GLU A 94 16.84 -2.46 11.39
C GLU A 94 16.72 -2.11 9.91
N ARG A 95 17.25 -2.98 9.02
CA ARG A 95 17.07 -2.81 7.56
C ARG A 95 15.60 -2.86 7.18
N LEU A 96 14.85 -3.84 7.68
CA LEU A 96 13.41 -3.94 7.43
C LEU A 96 12.67 -2.69 7.89
N TRP A 97 13.05 -2.13 9.04
CA TRP A 97 12.49 -0.88 9.53
C TRP A 97 12.76 0.31 8.60
N VAL A 98 13.98 0.44 8.09
CA VAL A 98 14.31 1.48 7.10
C VAL A 98 13.48 1.32 5.83
N VAL A 99 13.41 0.12 5.26
CA VAL A 99 12.62 -0.15 4.05
C VAL A 99 11.13 0.12 4.31
N PHE A 100 10.62 -0.26 5.48
CA PHE A 100 9.25 0.04 5.91
C PHE A 100 8.98 1.55 5.94
N LEU A 101 9.83 2.32 6.62
CA LEU A 101 9.67 3.77 6.70
C LEU A 101 9.72 4.43 5.33
N SER A 102 10.66 4.04 4.47
CA SER A 102 10.73 4.57 3.09
C SER A 102 9.48 4.25 2.27
N ALA A 103 8.93 3.04 2.40
CA ALA A 103 7.67 2.67 1.73
C ALA A 103 6.49 3.50 2.26
N LEU A 104 6.43 3.72 3.58
CA LEU A 104 5.39 4.52 4.23
C LEU A 104 5.45 5.99 3.79
N GLU A 105 6.64 6.59 3.75
CA GLU A 105 6.83 7.97 3.29
C GLU A 105 6.37 8.16 1.85
N ASN A 106 6.75 7.23 0.96
CA ASN A 106 6.31 7.24 -0.43
C ASN A 106 4.78 7.11 -0.52
N PHE A 107 4.20 6.19 0.24
CA PHE A 107 2.75 5.99 0.25
C PHE A 107 2.00 7.23 0.78
N LEU A 108 2.50 7.88 1.82
CA LEU A 108 1.94 9.14 2.32
C LEU A 108 2.02 10.26 1.28
N SER A 109 3.10 10.33 0.51
CA SER A 109 3.23 11.26 -0.62
C SER A 109 2.16 10.99 -1.68
N ASP A 110 1.95 9.71 -2.04
CA ASP A 110 0.95 9.33 -3.04
C ASP A 110 -0.49 9.57 -2.56
N LEU A 111 -0.77 9.37 -1.26
CA LEU A 111 -2.06 9.71 -0.66
C LEU A 111 -2.36 11.21 -0.76
N ARG A 112 -1.36 12.07 -0.51
CA ARG A 112 -1.51 13.52 -0.65
C ARG A 112 -1.80 13.91 -2.09
N LYS A 113 -1.03 13.38 -3.04
CA LYS A 113 -1.26 13.61 -4.49
C LYS A 113 -2.66 13.17 -4.91
N ALA A 114 -3.10 11.99 -4.47
CA ALA A 114 -4.42 11.47 -4.79
C ALA A 114 -5.54 12.36 -4.21
N SER A 115 -5.38 12.82 -2.97
CA SER A 115 -6.33 13.77 -2.34
C SER A 115 -6.43 15.08 -3.13
N ASP A 116 -5.30 15.63 -3.56
CA ASP A 116 -5.26 16.86 -4.36
C ASP A 116 -5.94 16.66 -5.72
N LEU A 117 -5.69 15.52 -6.39
CA LEU A 117 -6.33 15.17 -7.67
C LEU A 117 -7.84 14.99 -7.51
N ILE A 118 -8.29 14.27 -6.48
CA ILE A 118 -9.72 14.09 -6.16
C ILE A 118 -10.42 15.44 -5.99
N GLY A 119 -9.77 16.40 -5.34
CA GLY A 119 -10.30 17.77 -5.17
C GLY A 119 -10.38 18.56 -6.48
N ARG A 120 -9.45 18.35 -7.41
CA ARG A 120 -9.43 19.01 -8.73
C ARG A 120 -10.41 18.40 -9.72
N PHE A 121 -10.70 17.11 -9.59
CA PHE A 121 -11.62 16.36 -10.45
C PHE A 121 -12.81 15.87 -9.62
N PRO A 122 -13.75 16.72 -9.20
CA PRO A 122 -14.91 16.26 -8.46
C PRO A 122 -15.77 15.34 -9.34
N LEU A 123 -16.08 14.14 -8.84
CA LEU A 123 -17.14 13.34 -9.46
C LEU A 123 -18.46 14.05 -9.17
N ALA A 124 -19.04 14.67 -10.18
CA ALA A 124 -20.40 15.20 -10.11
C ALA A 124 -21.36 14.02 -9.87
N GLN A 125 -21.60 13.63 -8.62
CA GLN A 125 -22.38 12.44 -8.34
C GLN A 125 -23.89 12.75 -8.38
N ARG A 126 -24.60 12.00 -9.23
CA ARG A 126 -26.04 11.65 -9.22
C ARG A 126 -27.14 12.62 -9.71
N TYR A 127 -26.88 13.87 -10.12
CA TYR A 127 -27.97 14.77 -10.55
C TYR A 127 -28.12 15.04 -12.05
N ASP A 128 -27.27 14.51 -12.92
CA ASP A 128 -27.48 14.75 -14.35
C ASP A 128 -27.08 13.60 -15.27
N ARG A 129 -27.77 12.46 -15.13
CA ARG A 129 -27.81 11.45 -16.20
C ARG A 129 -28.67 11.92 -17.40
N ARG A 130 -29.18 13.15 -17.42
CA ARG A 130 -29.96 13.70 -18.56
C ARG A 130 -29.08 14.41 -19.58
N SER A 131 -27.83 14.77 -19.23
CA SER A 131 -26.88 15.43 -20.13
C SER A 131 -25.82 14.50 -20.76
N LEU A 132 -26.00 13.18 -20.74
CA LEU A 132 -25.19 12.28 -21.58
C LEU A 132 -25.67 12.38 -23.03
N VAL A 133 -25.27 13.47 -23.69
CA VAL A 133 -25.51 13.69 -25.13
C VAL A 133 -24.68 12.66 -25.90
N ASN A 134 -25.39 11.75 -26.53
CA ASN A 134 -24.86 10.74 -27.44
C ASN A 134 -24.28 11.44 -28.68
N THR A 135 -22.97 11.63 -28.74
CA THR A 135 -22.30 12.06 -29.98
C THR A 135 -21.75 10.86 -30.73
N GLY A 136 -22.61 9.91 -31.07
CA GLY A 136 -22.40 9.06 -32.23
C GLY A 136 -22.72 9.85 -33.50
N LYS A 137 -21.72 10.51 -34.10
CA LYS A 137 -21.85 11.02 -35.48
C LYS A 137 -21.94 9.81 -36.42
N LEU A 138 -23.15 9.42 -36.82
CA LEU A 138 -23.35 8.64 -38.04
C LEU A 138 -23.14 9.58 -39.22
N SER A 139 -22.03 9.37 -39.94
CA SER A 139 -21.80 10.00 -41.24
C SER A 139 -22.74 9.36 -42.26
N GLU A 140 -23.92 9.95 -42.48
CA GLU A 140 -24.76 9.59 -43.62
C GLU A 140 -24.09 10.08 -44.91
N GLY A 141 -23.84 9.12 -45.81
CA GLY A 141 -23.28 9.38 -47.14
C GLY A 141 -24.27 10.12 -48.01
N SER A 142 -23.87 11.30 -48.48
CA SER A 142 -24.58 12.01 -49.54
C SER A 142 -24.10 11.48 -50.89
N VAL A 143 -24.88 10.57 -51.49
CA VAL A 143 -24.82 10.30 -52.93
C VAL A 143 -25.59 11.44 -53.60
N ILE A 144 -24.91 12.24 -54.43
CA ILE A 144 -25.56 13.22 -55.31
C ILE A 144 -25.33 12.71 -56.73
N GLY A 145 -26.44 12.49 -57.44
CA GLY A 145 -26.48 12.09 -58.84
C GLY A 145 -26.26 13.23 -59.82
#